data_AF-A0A8S3J2F1-F1
#
_entry.id   AF-A0A8S3J2F1-F1
#
_cell.length_a   1.000
_cell.length_b   1.000
_cell.length_c   1.000
_cell.angle_alpha   90.00
_cell.angle_beta   90.00
_cell.angle_gamma   90.00
#
_symmetry.space_group_name_H-M   'P 1'
#
loop_
_entity.id
_entity.type
_entity.pdbx_description
1 polymer ?
#
loop_
_entity_poly.entity_id
_entity_poly.type
_entity_poly.pdbx_seq_one_letter_code
_entity_poly.pdbx_strand_id
1 'polypeptide(L)'
;MAEKMNPLTPGTDEFDKEWKILANKEEFGTFQHDFIKSTHYDKTLSKLSTNYKLDMNLDHRSSVIKDVIWSTSVQHGPSGAAKVIHNALEGRDIASLTDKEIINRVYAERSAENGMKYFSKSSEAIRKGVINRFKNEENDALKQLE
;
A
#
# COMPACT_ATOMS: atom_id res chain seq x y z
N MET A 1 25.38 -3.63 -6.60
CA MET A 1 25.03 -2.51 -5.70
C MET A 1 24.76 -2.99 -4.29
N ALA A 2 23.83 -3.91 -4.09
CA ALA A 2 23.55 -4.55 -2.79
C ALA A 2 24.76 -5.30 -2.18
N GLU A 3 25.63 -5.88 -3.01
CA GLU A 3 26.85 -6.60 -2.55
C GLU A 3 27.81 -5.75 -1.70
N LYS A 4 27.80 -4.41 -1.87
CA LYS A 4 28.61 -3.51 -1.04
C LYS A 4 28.12 -3.43 0.40
N MET A 5 26.84 -3.73 0.62
CA MET A 5 26.19 -3.73 1.93
C MET A 5 26.24 -5.11 2.60
N ASN A 6 26.40 -6.20 1.84
CA ASN A 6 26.39 -7.57 2.36
C ASN A 6 27.34 -7.86 3.53
N PRO A 7 28.59 -7.34 3.56
CA PRO A 7 29.48 -7.58 4.70
C PRO A 7 29.22 -6.63 5.87
N LEU A 8 28.38 -5.61 5.72
CA LEU A 8 28.13 -4.57 6.71
C LEU A 8 26.92 -4.92 7.58
N THR A 9 27.01 -4.61 8.88
CA THR A 9 25.92 -4.89 9.83
C THR A 9 24.99 -3.66 9.95
N PRO A 10 23.67 -3.77 9.69
CA PRO A 10 22.74 -2.66 9.89
C PRO A 10 22.82 -2.07 11.30
N GLY A 11 22.79 -0.73 11.40
CA GLY A 11 22.91 -0.01 12.68
C GLY A 11 24.36 0.27 13.12
N THR A 12 25.34 0.05 12.24
CA THR A 12 26.75 0.45 12.45
C THR A 12 27.10 1.69 11.62
N ASP A 13 28.11 2.44 12.06
CA ASP A 13 28.59 3.64 11.35
C ASP A 13 29.07 3.31 9.94
N GLU A 14 29.70 2.15 9.75
CA GLU A 14 30.16 1.68 8.45
C GLU A 14 29.00 1.42 7.49
N PHE A 15 27.94 0.78 7.97
CA PHE A 15 26.72 0.55 7.19
C PHE A 15 26.05 1.86 6.80
N ASP A 16 25.87 2.77 7.76
CA ASP A 16 25.21 4.07 7.54
C ASP A 16 25.97 4.93 6.53
N LYS A 17 27.30 4.89 6.58
CA LYS A 17 28.16 5.59 5.63
C LYS A 17 27.96 5.07 4.20
N GLU A 18 28.03 3.76 3.99
CA GLU A 18 27.86 3.18 2.65
C GLU A 18 26.43 3.37 2.15
N TRP A 19 25.41 3.22 3.02
CA TRP A 19 24.02 3.49 2.67
C TRP A 19 23.83 4.92 2.14
N LYS A 20 24.39 5.92 2.81
CA LYS A 20 24.31 7.33 2.37
C LYS A 20 25.01 7.58 1.03
N ILE A 21 26.11 6.86 0.75
CA ILE A 21 26.78 6.93 -0.56
C ILE A 21 25.86 6.37 -1.66
N LEU A 22 25.20 5.24 -1.40
CA LEU A 22 24.26 4.65 -2.34
C LEU A 22 23.00 5.50 -2.52
N ALA A 23 22.53 6.17 -1.46
CA ALA A 23 21.34 7.03 -1.50
C ALA A 23 21.46 8.23 -2.47
N ASN A 24 22.67 8.64 -2.84
CA ASN A 24 22.90 9.70 -3.84
C ASN A 24 22.82 9.20 -5.30
N LYS A 25 22.54 7.92 -5.51
CA LYS A 25 22.47 7.30 -6.84
C LYS A 25 21.02 6.99 -7.19
N GLU A 26 20.60 7.42 -8.38
CA GLU A 26 19.23 7.22 -8.87
C GLU A 26 18.85 5.73 -8.91
N GLU A 27 19.78 4.87 -9.30
CA GLU A 27 19.57 3.42 -9.39
C GLU A 27 19.25 2.80 -8.01
N PHE A 28 19.72 3.40 -6.92
CA PHE A 28 19.37 2.94 -5.58
C PHE A 28 17.92 3.29 -5.21
N GLY A 29 17.42 4.42 -5.71
CA GLY A 29 16.02 4.81 -5.55
C GLY A 29 15.11 3.83 -6.29
N THR A 30 15.43 3.52 -7.55
CA THR A 30 14.71 2.51 -8.33
C THR A 30 14.74 1.14 -7.66
N PHE A 31 15.92 0.71 -7.18
CA PHE A 31 16.04 -0.57 -6.48
C PHE A 31 15.16 -0.65 -5.21
N GLN A 32 15.11 0.43 -4.43
CA GLN A 32 14.23 0.51 -3.26
C GLN A 32 12.75 0.47 -3.65
N HIS A 33 12.35 1.17 -4.71
CA HIS A 33 10.99 1.15 -5.23
C HIS A 33 10.59 -0.26 -5.69
N ASP A 34 11.41 -0.90 -6.51
CA ASP A 34 11.17 -2.25 -7.05
C ASP A 34 11.11 -3.30 -5.94
N PHE A 35 11.93 -3.14 -4.89
CA PHE A 35 11.85 -3.98 -3.71
C PHE A 35 10.48 -3.86 -3.03
N ILE A 36 9.97 -2.64 -2.80
CA ILE A 36 8.64 -2.45 -2.20
C ILE A 36 7.54 -2.98 -3.12
N LYS A 37 7.64 -2.72 -4.44
CA LYS A 37 6.70 -3.25 -5.43
C LYS A 37 6.58 -4.78 -5.34
N SER A 38 7.72 -5.47 -5.44
CA SER A 38 7.76 -6.94 -5.47
C SER A 38 7.39 -7.59 -4.13
N THR A 39 7.63 -6.91 -3.01
CA THR A 39 7.36 -7.46 -1.68
C THR A 39 5.98 -7.09 -1.12
N HIS A 40 5.39 -5.98 -1.57
CA HIS A 40 4.12 -5.46 -1.05
C HIS A 40 3.03 -5.45 -2.12
N TYR A 41 3.21 -4.65 -3.17
CA TYR A 41 2.18 -4.43 -4.18
C TYR A 41 1.85 -5.71 -4.97
N ASP A 42 2.86 -6.34 -5.58
CA ASP A 42 2.67 -7.54 -6.40
C ASP A 42 2.15 -8.72 -5.56
N LYS A 43 2.63 -8.84 -4.32
CA LYS A 43 2.13 -9.87 -3.39
C LYS A 43 0.69 -9.61 -2.95
N THR A 44 0.25 -8.37 -2.85
CA THR A 44 -1.15 -8.03 -2.56
C THR A 44 -2.05 -8.47 -3.70
N LEU A 45 -1.70 -8.14 -4.94
CA LEU A 45 -2.45 -8.59 -6.12
C LEU A 45 -2.49 -10.11 -6.23
N SER A 46 -1.36 -10.77 -6.01
CA SER A 46 -1.29 -12.23 -5.97
C SER A 46 -2.23 -12.81 -4.90
N LYS A 47 -2.30 -12.22 -3.70
CA LYS A 47 -3.18 -12.67 -2.62
C LYS A 47 -4.65 -12.40 -2.90
N LEU A 48 -5.00 -11.27 -3.53
CA LEU A 48 -6.37 -11.01 -4.00
C LEU A 48 -6.84 -12.11 -4.96
N SER A 49 -6.01 -12.42 -5.96
CA SER A 49 -6.31 -13.48 -6.92
C SER A 49 -6.36 -14.87 -6.27
N THR A 50 -5.36 -15.22 -5.45
CA THR A 50 -5.23 -16.59 -4.93
C THR A 50 -6.21 -16.89 -3.79
N ASN A 51 -6.34 -16.00 -2.81
CA ASN A 51 -7.14 -16.23 -1.60
C ASN A 51 -8.62 -15.88 -1.79
N TYR A 52 -8.91 -14.83 -2.56
CA TYR A 52 -10.26 -14.26 -2.67
C TYR A 52 -10.87 -14.40 -4.08
N LYS A 53 -10.12 -14.94 -5.05
CA LYS A 53 -10.53 -15.04 -6.46
C LYS A 53 -10.97 -13.69 -7.04
N LEU A 54 -10.35 -12.62 -6.55
CA LEU A 54 -10.67 -11.24 -6.90
C LEU A 54 -9.61 -10.69 -7.86
N ASP A 55 -10.06 -10.27 -9.04
CA ASP A 55 -9.27 -9.50 -9.99
C ASP A 55 -9.72 -8.03 -9.95
N MET A 56 -8.76 -7.12 -9.81
CA MET A 56 -9.00 -5.67 -9.79
C MET A 56 -9.18 -5.08 -11.20
N ASN A 57 -8.99 -5.89 -12.25
CA ASN A 57 -9.11 -5.49 -13.65
C ASN A 57 -8.23 -4.27 -14.01
N LEU A 58 -6.99 -4.26 -13.51
CA LEU A 58 -6.13 -3.07 -13.46
C LEU A 58 -5.78 -2.45 -14.82
N ASP A 59 -5.90 -3.21 -15.91
CA ASP A 59 -5.67 -2.71 -17.27
C ASP A 59 -6.75 -1.74 -17.73
N HIS A 60 -7.92 -1.79 -17.09
CA HIS A 60 -9.06 -0.89 -17.35
C HIS A 60 -9.25 0.17 -16.25
N ARG A 61 -8.24 0.35 -15.39
CA ARG A 61 -8.28 1.28 -14.25
C ARG A 61 -7.23 2.37 -14.40
N SER A 62 -7.53 3.53 -13.85
CA SER A 62 -6.55 4.62 -13.72
C SER A 62 -5.33 4.20 -12.89
N SER A 63 -4.22 4.91 -13.05
CA SER A 63 -3.05 4.75 -12.17
C SER A 63 -3.39 5.02 -10.70
N VAL A 64 -4.40 5.86 -10.42
CA VAL A 64 -4.86 6.17 -9.06
C VAL A 64 -5.29 4.91 -8.30
N ILE A 65 -5.95 3.94 -8.96
CA ILE A 65 -6.28 2.66 -8.31
C ILE A 65 -5.03 1.87 -7.92
N LYS A 66 -3.98 1.92 -8.76
CA LYS A 66 -2.69 1.29 -8.46
C LYS A 66 -2.04 1.96 -7.24
N ASP A 67 -2.13 3.29 -7.13
CA ASP A 67 -1.60 4.03 -5.97
C ASP A 67 -2.38 3.76 -4.68
N VAL A 68 -3.71 3.62 -4.75
CA VAL A 68 -4.53 3.22 -3.60
C VAL A 68 -4.19 1.80 -3.13
N ILE A 69 -4.02 0.86 -4.06
CA ILE A 69 -3.56 -0.50 -3.74
C ILE A 69 -2.15 -0.45 -3.15
N TRP A 70 -1.25 0.36 -3.71
CA TRP A 70 0.11 0.54 -3.18
C TRP A 70 0.13 1.05 -1.75
N SER A 71 -0.56 2.15 -1.46
CA SER A 71 -0.66 2.70 -0.09
C SER A 71 -1.19 1.66 0.90
N THR A 72 -2.26 0.96 0.50
CA THR A 72 -2.89 -0.08 1.31
C THR A 72 -1.93 -1.26 1.55
N SER A 73 -1.20 -1.68 0.51
CA SER A 73 -0.18 -2.75 0.55
C SER A 73 0.96 -2.45 1.51
N VAL A 74 1.50 -1.24 1.46
CA VAL A 74 2.62 -0.82 2.30
C VAL A 74 2.20 -0.74 3.76
N GLN A 75 1.01 -0.21 4.05
CA GLN A 75 0.60 -0.01 5.44
C GLN A 75 0.11 -1.28 6.14
N HIS A 76 -0.65 -2.13 5.44
CA HIS A 76 -1.26 -3.32 6.02
C HIS A 76 -0.48 -4.60 5.74
N GLY A 77 0.60 -4.52 4.96
CA GLY A 77 1.30 -5.66 4.39
C GLY A 77 0.44 -6.44 3.38
N PRO A 78 1.02 -7.40 2.64
CA PRO A 78 0.31 -8.04 1.53
C PRO A 78 -1.01 -8.74 1.90
N SER A 79 -1.01 -9.51 3.00
CA SER A 79 -2.20 -10.23 3.45
C SER A 79 -3.27 -9.31 4.02
N GLY A 80 -2.86 -8.29 4.78
CA GLY A 80 -3.78 -7.33 5.38
C GLY A 80 -4.44 -6.47 4.31
N ALA A 81 -3.65 -5.98 3.34
CA ALA A 81 -4.15 -5.19 2.22
C ALA A 81 -5.14 -5.98 1.35
N ALA A 82 -4.80 -7.23 1.00
CA ALA A 82 -5.72 -8.09 0.25
C ALA A 82 -7.04 -8.32 1.01
N LYS A 83 -6.99 -8.50 2.33
CA LYS A 83 -8.18 -8.63 3.17
C LYS A 83 -9.03 -7.34 3.18
N VAL A 84 -8.39 -6.18 3.36
CA VAL A 84 -9.06 -4.87 3.33
C VAL A 84 -9.77 -4.67 2.00
N ILE A 85 -9.07 -4.85 0.88
CA ILE A 85 -9.63 -4.62 -0.46
C ILE A 85 -10.76 -5.62 -0.76
N HIS A 86 -10.59 -6.89 -0.38
CA HIS A 86 -11.65 -7.89 -0.50
C HIS A 86 -12.91 -7.49 0.28
N ASN A 87 -12.77 -7.16 1.56
CA ASN A 87 -13.90 -6.77 2.40
C ASN A 87 -14.61 -5.51 1.88
N ALA A 88 -13.85 -4.54 1.34
CA ALA A 88 -14.40 -3.30 0.78
C ALA A 88 -15.29 -3.55 -0.45
N LEU A 89 -15.02 -4.63 -1.19
CA LEU A 89 -15.62 -4.93 -2.49
C LEU A 89 -16.43 -6.24 -2.47
N GLU A 90 -16.63 -6.84 -1.30
CA GLU A 90 -17.32 -8.12 -1.16
C GLU A 90 -18.74 -8.06 -1.75
N GLY A 91 -19.09 -9.07 -2.55
CA GLY A 91 -20.40 -9.16 -3.21
C GLY A 91 -20.65 -8.10 -4.28
N ARG A 92 -19.60 -7.47 -4.83
CA ARG A 92 -19.69 -6.52 -5.94
C ARG A 92 -19.13 -7.10 -7.22
N ASP A 93 -19.75 -6.72 -8.33
CA ASP A 93 -19.13 -6.87 -9.64
C ASP A 93 -18.09 -5.78 -9.83
N ILE A 94 -16.81 -6.16 -9.74
CA ILE A 94 -15.68 -5.22 -9.82
C ILE A 94 -15.66 -4.51 -11.17
N ALA A 95 -16.05 -5.18 -12.26
CA ALA A 95 -16.05 -4.57 -13.59
C ALA A 95 -17.05 -3.41 -13.70
N SER A 96 -18.18 -3.50 -12.96
CA SER A 96 -19.22 -2.48 -12.95
C SER A 96 -18.88 -1.23 -12.13
N LEU A 97 -17.93 -1.32 -11.20
CA LEU A 97 -17.57 -0.21 -10.33
C LEU A 97 -16.70 0.81 -11.07
N THR A 98 -16.98 2.09 -10.81
CA THR A 98 -16.10 3.19 -11.18
C THR A 98 -14.89 3.25 -10.26
N ASP A 99 -13.79 3.85 -10.72
CA ASP A 99 -12.59 4.03 -9.90
C ASP A 99 -12.90 4.84 -8.63
N LYS A 100 -13.75 5.88 -8.74
CA LYS A 100 -14.24 6.67 -7.60
C LYS A 100 -14.94 5.80 -6.55
N GLU A 101 -15.80 4.87 -6.96
CA GLU A 101 -16.47 3.96 -6.03
C GLU A 101 -15.50 3.00 -5.35
N ILE A 102 -14.51 2.47 -6.07
CA ILE A 102 -13.48 1.60 -5.50
C ILE A 102 -12.68 2.37 -4.44
N ILE A 103 -12.22 3.59 -4.76
CA ILE A 103 -11.47 4.45 -3.83
C ILE A 103 -12.27 4.67 -2.54
N ASN A 104 -13.50 5.16 -2.66
CA ASN A 104 -14.34 5.46 -1.50
C ASN A 104 -14.59 4.21 -0.65
N ARG A 105 -14.85 3.05 -1.27
CA ARG A 105 -15.07 1.78 -0.56
C ARG A 105 -13.83 1.33 0.19
N VAL A 106 -12.66 1.39 -0.44
CA VAL A 106 -11.39 0.96 0.19
C VAL A 106 -11.05 1.86 1.36
N TYR A 107 -11.17 3.18 1.24
CA TYR A 107 -10.89 4.09 2.36
C TYR A 107 -11.93 4.03 3.48
N ALA A 108 -13.20 3.83 3.15
CA ALA A 108 -14.25 3.58 4.14
C ALA A 108 -13.95 2.30 4.95
N GLU A 109 -13.58 1.22 4.27
CA GLU A 109 -13.20 -0.04 4.93
C GLU A 109 -11.93 0.13 5.77
N ARG A 110 -10.87 0.76 5.23
CA ARG A 110 -9.62 1.04 5.98
C ARG A 110 -9.87 1.85 7.25
N SER A 111 -10.82 2.78 7.22
CA SER A 111 -11.17 3.66 8.33
C SER A 111 -12.22 3.07 9.28
N ALA A 112 -12.74 1.88 8.98
CA ALA A 112 -13.88 1.30 9.67
C ALA A 112 -13.69 1.24 11.19
N GLU A 113 -14.80 1.46 11.90
CA GLU A 113 -14.85 1.50 13.37
C GLU A 113 -13.88 2.53 13.97
N ASN A 114 -13.70 3.67 13.28
CA ASN A 114 -12.73 4.69 13.67
C ASN A 114 -11.33 4.08 13.89
N GLY A 115 -10.89 3.27 12.93
CA GLY A 115 -9.61 2.57 12.93
C GLY A 115 -9.54 1.33 13.83
N MET A 116 -10.55 1.04 14.64
CA MET A 116 -10.53 -0.13 15.54
C MET A 116 -10.47 -1.45 14.78
N LYS A 117 -11.10 -1.54 13.60
CA LYS A 117 -11.14 -2.77 12.80
C LYS A 117 -9.74 -3.32 12.44
N TYR A 118 -8.80 -2.42 12.14
CA TYR A 118 -7.46 -2.77 11.66
C TYR A 118 -6.32 -2.33 12.59
N PHE A 119 -6.59 -1.42 13.55
CA PHE A 119 -5.62 -0.86 14.48
C PHE A 119 -6.12 -0.94 15.93
N SER A 120 -6.85 -2.01 16.29
CA SER A 120 -7.38 -2.25 17.64
C SER A 120 -6.32 -2.22 18.75
N LYS A 121 -5.08 -2.61 18.43
CA LYS A 121 -3.94 -2.62 19.36
C LYS A 121 -3.20 -1.29 19.46
N SER A 122 -3.49 -0.34 18.58
CA SER A 122 -2.88 0.98 18.60
C SER A 122 -3.53 1.88 19.65
N SER A 123 -2.86 2.95 20.08
CA SER A 123 -3.48 3.97 20.92
C SER A 123 -4.52 4.78 20.13
N GLU A 124 -5.40 5.48 20.84
CA GLU A 124 -6.38 6.38 20.21
C GLU A 124 -5.71 7.47 19.36
N ALA A 125 -4.61 8.05 19.87
CA ALA A 125 -3.84 9.05 19.13
C ALA A 125 -3.29 8.50 17.81
N ILE A 126 -2.77 7.27 17.80
CA ILE A 126 -2.30 6.62 16.57
C ILE A 126 -3.46 6.35 15.62
N ARG A 127 -4.59 5.83 16.10
CA ARG A 127 -5.77 5.61 15.25
C ARG A 127 -6.26 6.90 14.61
N LYS A 128 -6.34 7.99 15.39
CA LYS A 128 -6.72 9.31 14.88
C LYS A 128 -5.76 9.79 13.79
N GLY A 129 -4.44 9.63 13.99
CA GLY A 129 -3.44 9.97 12.98
C GLY A 129 -3.60 9.18 11.69
N VAL A 130 -3.83 7.87 11.80
CA VAL A 130 -4.04 6.98 10.66
C VAL A 130 -5.33 7.34 9.88
N ILE A 131 -6.42 7.64 10.57
CA ILE A 131 -7.68 8.03 9.93
C ILE A 131 -7.56 9.39 9.22
N ASN A 132 -6.87 10.35 9.84
CA ASN A 132 -6.60 11.62 9.18
C ASN A 132 -5.78 11.43 7.91
N ARG A 133 -4.78 10.54 7.94
CA ARG A 133 -4.03 10.14 6.75
C ARG A 133 -4.96 9.55 5.68
N PHE A 134 -5.87 8.64 6.04
CA PHE A 134 -6.80 8.03 5.09
C PHE A 134 -7.72 9.05 4.42
N LYS A 135 -8.26 9.97 5.21
CA LYS A 135 -9.07 11.06 4.67
C LYS A 135 -8.29 11.93 3.68
N ASN A 136 -7.01 12.22 3.96
CA ASN A 136 -6.17 13.00 3.06
C ASN A 136 -5.86 12.22 1.77
N GLU A 137 -5.43 10.97 1.89
CA GLU A 137 -5.14 10.13 0.72
C GLU A 137 -6.38 9.88 -0.15
N GLU A 138 -7.57 9.71 0.44
CA GLU A 138 -8.84 9.61 -0.28
C GLU A 138 -9.12 10.88 -1.09
N ASN A 139 -9.02 12.06 -0.44
CA ASN A 139 -9.24 13.33 -1.12
C ASN A 139 -8.24 13.56 -2.26
N ASP A 140 -6.97 13.22 -2.06
CA ASP A 140 -5.94 13.39 -3.08
C ASP A 140 -6.13 12.41 -4.24
N ALA A 141 -6.53 11.16 -3.96
CA ALA A 141 -6.84 10.19 -4.99
C ALA A 141 -8.07 10.61 -5.82
N LEU A 142 -9.12 11.12 -5.16
CA LEU A 142 -10.32 11.60 -5.85
C LEU A 142 -10.03 12.81 -6.75
N LYS A 143 -9.19 13.75 -6.31
CA LYS A 143 -8.76 14.88 -7.14
C LYS A 143 -7.95 14.45 -8.37
N GLN A 144 -7.18 13.38 -8.26
CA GLN A 144 -6.40 12.84 -9.38
C GLN A 144 -7.26 12.11 -10.42
N LEU A 145 -8.53 11.84 -10.13
CA LEU A 145 -9.50 11.28 -11.10
C LEU A 145 -10.24 12.34 -11.92
N GLU A 146 -10.16 13.62 -11.54
CA GLU A 146 -10.78 14.75 -12.24
C GLU A 146 -9.95 15.20 -13.45
#